data_AF-A0A932YXK2-F1
#
_entry.id   AF-A0A932YXK2-F1
#
_cell.length_a   1.000
_cell.length_b   1.000
_cell.length_c   1.000
_cell.angle_alpha   90.00
_cell.angle_beta   90.00
_cell.angle_gamma   90.00
#
_symmetry.space_group_name_H-M   'P 1'
#
loop_
_entity.id
_entity.type
_entity.pdbx_description
1 polymer ?
#
loop_
_entity_poly.entity_id
_entity_poly.type
_entity_poly.pdbx_seq_one_letter_code
_entity_poly.pdbx_strand_id
1 'polypeptide(L)'
;MSARFGANTVDHIYRWLGYFTSLYLIAAAVEFFAHLHAAYPEAERLLDALSEPYLGALATYVVLKELRKRRGVPPLHRGEHFVAAWLILLAVTTLAVAFTATYRFDPVYHLIISNSLASFIIFLGSRIHRP
;
A
#
# COMPACT_ATOMS: atom_id res chain seq x y z
N MET A 1 3.75 3.79 -35.45
CA MET A 1 3.11 4.87 -34.66
C MET A 1 2.33 4.38 -33.44
N SER A 2 2.06 3.06 -33.27
CA SER A 2 1.32 2.51 -32.12
C SER A 2 2.11 2.39 -30.80
N ALA A 3 3.45 2.43 -30.83
CA ALA A 3 4.28 2.28 -29.63
C ALA A 3 4.18 3.46 -28.63
N ARG A 4 3.79 4.67 -29.09
CA ARG A 4 3.70 5.87 -28.23
C ARG A 4 2.41 5.93 -27.40
N PHE A 5 1.29 5.38 -27.90
CA PHE A 5 0.03 5.36 -27.14
C PHE A 5 0.08 4.41 -25.95
N GLY A 6 0.67 3.21 -26.12
CA GLY A 6 0.80 2.23 -25.05
C GLY A 6 1.69 2.70 -23.88
N ALA A 7 2.74 3.48 -24.17
CA ALA A 7 3.61 4.04 -23.14
C ALA A 7 2.86 5.05 -22.24
N ASN A 8 2.09 5.95 -22.86
CA ASN A 8 1.34 6.98 -22.13
C ASN A 8 0.24 6.40 -21.23
N THR A 9 -0.52 5.41 -21.72
CA THR A 9 -1.59 4.77 -20.93
C THR A 9 -1.02 3.98 -19.75
N VAL A 10 0.04 3.21 -19.96
CA VAL A 10 0.71 2.45 -18.88
C VAL A 10 1.29 3.41 -17.83
N ASP A 11 1.84 4.55 -18.25
CA ASP A 11 2.34 5.58 -17.34
C ASP A 11 1.24 6.27 -16.53
N HIS A 12 0.04 6.41 -17.09
CA HIS A 12 -1.13 6.93 -16.36
C HIS A 12 -1.62 5.92 -15.33
N ILE A 13 -1.78 4.65 -15.72
CA ILE A 13 -2.17 3.57 -14.80
C ILE A 13 -1.16 3.47 -13.65
N TYR A 14 0.14 3.50 -13.95
CA TYR A 14 1.19 3.43 -12.95
C TYR A 14 1.10 4.58 -11.92
N ARG A 15 0.83 5.81 -12.38
CA ARG A 15 0.62 6.96 -11.50
C ARG A 15 -0.65 6.82 -10.66
N TRP A 16 -1.77 6.44 -11.27
CA TRP A 16 -3.03 6.24 -10.55
C TRP A 16 -2.93 5.18 -9.46
N LEU A 17 -2.29 4.05 -9.76
CA LEU A 17 -2.02 3.01 -8.77
C LEU A 17 -1.17 3.55 -7.62
N GLY A 18 -0.09 4.30 -7.92
CA GLY A 18 0.74 4.91 -6.89
C GLY A 18 -0.01 5.92 -6.01
N TYR A 19 -0.88 6.74 -6.58
CA TYR A 19 -1.72 7.67 -5.82
C TYR A 19 -2.72 6.94 -4.94
N PHE A 20 -3.42 5.95 -5.50
CA PHE A 20 -4.39 5.15 -4.77
C PHE A 20 -3.73 4.42 -3.59
N THR A 21 -2.57 3.78 -3.80
CA THR A 21 -1.86 3.09 -2.73
C THR A 21 -1.34 4.04 -1.65
N SER A 22 -0.89 5.24 -2.04
CA SER A 22 -0.47 6.27 -1.08
C SER A 22 -1.64 6.79 -0.25
N LEU A 23 -2.75 7.12 -0.91
CA LEU A 23 -3.95 7.66 -0.28
C LEU A 23 -4.52 6.66 0.72
N TYR A 24 -4.59 5.38 0.34
CA TYR A 24 -5.07 4.32 1.21
C TYR A 24 -4.19 4.14 2.45
N LEU A 25 -2.86 4.16 2.30
CA LEU A 25 -1.93 4.10 3.43
C LEU A 25 -2.13 5.30 4.38
N ILE A 26 -2.25 6.50 3.84
CA ILE A 26 -2.48 7.72 4.64
C ILE A 26 -3.82 7.62 5.36
N ALA A 27 -4.87 7.17 4.68
CA ALA A 27 -6.20 7.02 5.27
C ALA A 27 -6.19 6.01 6.42
N ALA A 28 -5.52 4.85 6.27
CA ALA A 28 -5.37 3.88 7.35
C ALA A 28 -4.59 4.45 8.55
N ALA A 29 -3.53 5.23 8.31
CA ALA A 29 -2.78 5.88 9.37
C ALA A 29 -3.62 6.93 10.11
N VAL A 30 -4.35 7.78 9.38
CA VAL A 30 -5.24 8.79 9.96
C VAL A 30 -6.35 8.13 10.77
N GLU A 31 -6.99 7.10 10.24
CA GLU A 31 -8.05 6.35 10.92
C GLU A 31 -7.58 5.85 12.29
N PHE A 32 -6.39 5.25 12.32
CA PHE A 32 -5.80 4.70 13.54
C PHE A 32 -5.42 5.80 14.55
N PHE A 33 -4.65 6.81 14.15
CA PHE A 33 -4.16 7.83 15.08
C PHE A 33 -5.26 8.80 15.55
N ALA A 34 -6.22 9.12 14.69
CA ALA A 34 -7.31 10.03 15.03
C ALA A 34 -8.52 9.31 15.65
N HIS A 35 -8.49 7.98 15.79
CA HIS A 35 -9.58 7.17 16.36
C HIS A 35 -10.92 7.44 15.67
N LEU A 36 -10.90 7.64 14.34
CA LEU A 36 -12.08 8.06 13.59
C LEU A 36 -13.20 7.02 13.66
N HIS A 37 -12.87 5.73 13.75
CA HIS A 37 -13.84 4.64 13.91
C HIS A 37 -14.79 4.84 15.11
N ALA A 38 -14.33 5.50 16.19
CA ALA A 38 -15.16 5.78 17.37
C ALA A 38 -16.27 6.82 17.08
N ALA A 39 -16.03 7.74 16.15
CA ALA A 39 -16.97 8.78 15.75
C ALA A 39 -17.69 8.46 14.42
N TYR A 40 -17.05 7.72 13.53
CA TYR A 40 -17.48 7.45 12.15
C TYR A 40 -17.19 5.98 11.77
N PRO A 41 -18.01 5.02 12.21
CA PRO A 41 -17.79 3.59 11.91
C PRO A 41 -17.79 3.25 10.41
N GLU A 42 -18.41 4.09 9.58
CA GLU A 42 -18.42 3.92 8.12
C GLU A 42 -17.04 4.14 7.49
N ALA A 43 -16.15 4.91 8.14
CA ALA A 43 -14.78 5.12 7.67
C ALA A 43 -13.96 3.84 7.75
N GLU A 44 -14.06 3.11 8.87
CA GLU A 44 -13.49 1.77 9.05
C GLU A 44 -14.00 0.80 7.97
N ARG A 45 -15.31 0.73 7.76
CA ARG A 45 -15.91 -0.16 6.74
C ARG A 45 -15.45 0.17 5.33
N LEU A 46 -15.29 1.46 5.01
CA LEU A 46 -14.78 1.89 3.73
C LEU A 46 -13.32 1.43 3.53
N LEU A 47 -12.49 1.56 4.56
CA LEU A 47 -11.11 1.08 4.50
C LEU A 47 -11.06 -0.45 4.34
N ASP A 48 -11.87 -1.18 5.09
CA ASP A 48 -11.93 -2.63 5.01
C ASP A 48 -12.34 -3.10 3.60
N ALA A 49 -13.40 -2.50 3.05
CA ALA A 49 -13.86 -2.77 1.69
C ALA A 49 -12.83 -2.43 0.60
N LEU A 50 -11.96 -1.44 0.86
CA LEU A 50 -10.90 -1.03 -0.05
C LEU A 50 -9.61 -1.85 0.12
N SER A 51 -9.49 -2.69 1.16
CA SER A 51 -8.25 -3.43 1.45
C SER A 51 -7.89 -4.43 0.35
N GLU A 52 -8.85 -5.20 -0.15
CA GLU A 52 -8.63 -6.13 -1.27
C GLU A 52 -8.30 -5.39 -2.58
N PRO A 53 -9.08 -4.38 -3.03
CA PRO A 53 -8.70 -3.54 -4.16
C PRO A 53 -7.30 -2.92 -4.03
N TYR A 54 -6.95 -2.48 -2.81
CA TYR A 54 -5.63 -1.95 -2.49
C TYR A 54 -4.52 -2.97 -2.73
N LEU A 55 -4.66 -4.20 -2.23
CA LEU A 55 -3.65 -5.25 -2.44
C LEU A 55 -3.53 -5.63 -3.92
N GLY A 56 -4.65 -5.70 -4.64
CA GLY A 56 -4.64 -5.91 -6.08
C GLY A 56 -3.92 -4.79 -6.85
N ALA A 57 -4.16 -3.54 -6.46
CA ALA A 57 -3.48 -2.37 -7.02
C ALA A 57 -1.98 -2.39 -6.74
N LEU A 58 -1.58 -2.70 -5.50
CA LEU A 58 -0.18 -2.79 -5.09
C LEU A 58 0.55 -3.91 -5.85
N ALA A 59 -0.03 -5.11 -5.93
CA ALA A 59 0.54 -6.23 -6.68
C ALA A 59 0.73 -5.87 -8.16
N THR A 60 -0.30 -5.27 -8.78
CA THR A 60 -0.23 -4.80 -10.18
C THR A 60 0.88 -3.76 -10.36
N TYR A 61 0.97 -2.80 -9.44
CA TYR A 61 1.99 -1.76 -9.48
C TYR A 61 3.41 -2.33 -9.39
N VAL A 62 3.63 -3.32 -8.53
CA VAL A 62 4.91 -4.02 -8.38
C VAL A 62 5.26 -4.82 -9.65
N VAL A 63 4.29 -5.52 -10.25
CA VAL A 63 4.49 -6.24 -11.52
C VAL A 63 4.87 -5.27 -12.64
N LEU A 64 4.15 -4.15 -12.78
CA LEU A 64 4.44 -3.12 -13.78
C LEU A 64 5.84 -2.52 -13.59
N LYS A 65 6.26 -2.29 -12.33
CA LYS A 65 7.62 -1.82 -12.01
C LYS A 65 8.67 -2.81 -12.51
N GLU A 66 8.52 -4.10 -12.24
CA GLU A 66 9.49 -5.12 -12.67
C GLU A 66 9.50 -5.29 -14.20
N LEU A 67 8.34 -5.22 -14.87
CA LEU A 67 8.28 -5.23 -16.34
C LEU A 67 9.02 -4.05 -16.98
N ARG A 68 8.90 -2.84 -16.40
CA ARG A 68 9.64 -1.65 -16.89
C ARG A 68 11.15 -1.81 -16.70
N LYS A 69 11.56 -2.33 -15.54
CA LYS A 69 12.97 -2.60 -15.23
C LYS A 69 13.59 -3.54 -16.25
N ARG A 70 12.90 -4.62 -16.64
CA ARG A 70 13.37 -5.57 -17.69
C ARG A 70 13.48 -4.93 -19.07
N ARG A 71 12.67 -3.92 -19.37
CA ARG A 71 12.70 -3.18 -20.64
C ARG A 71 13.76 -2.05 -20.67
N GLY A 72 14.57 -1.92 -19.63
CA GLY A 72 15.58 -0.85 -19.52
C GLY A 72 14.98 0.55 -19.35
N VAL A 73 13.68 0.65 -19.08
CA VAL A 73 13.01 1.93 -18.82
C VAL A 73 13.18 2.25 -17.34
N PRO A 74 13.77 3.41 -16.97
CA PRO A 74 13.95 3.76 -15.57
C PRO A 74 12.59 3.75 -14.85
N PRO A 75 12.50 3.14 -13.65
CA PRO A 75 11.27 3.14 -12.88
C PRO A 75 10.95 4.57 -12.46
N LEU A 76 9.74 5.06 -12.79
CA LEU A 76 9.30 6.40 -12.40
C LEU A 76 9.23 6.55 -10.86
N HIS A 77 8.95 5.47 -10.14
CA HIS A 77 8.84 5.47 -8.68
C HIS A 77 9.43 4.17 -8.09
N ARG A 78 10.14 4.29 -6.96
CA ARG A 78 10.73 3.13 -6.27
C ARG A 78 9.66 2.41 -5.47
N GLY A 79 8.95 1.42 -6.03
CA GLY A 79 7.87 0.70 -5.30
C GLY A 79 8.23 0.10 -3.92
N GLU A 80 9.50 0.11 -3.54
CA GLU A 80 9.99 -0.15 -2.18
C GLU A 80 9.47 0.82 -1.11
N HIS A 81 9.12 2.06 -1.47
CA HIS A 81 8.67 3.04 -0.47
C HIS A 81 7.33 2.66 0.17
N PHE A 82 6.42 2.00 -0.56
CA PHE A 82 5.14 1.55 -0.02
C PHE A 82 5.32 0.48 1.06
N VAL A 83 6.21 -0.47 0.80
CA VAL A 83 6.53 -1.55 1.75
C VAL A 83 7.18 -0.97 3.00
N ALA A 84 8.17 -0.09 2.81
CA ALA A 84 8.82 0.58 3.92
C ALA A 84 7.82 1.42 4.73
N ALA A 85 6.92 2.15 4.07
CA ALA A 85 5.90 2.95 4.74
C ALA A 85 4.92 2.08 5.55
N TRP A 86 4.47 0.94 5.01
CA TRP A 86 3.63 0.00 5.76
C TRP A 86 4.36 -0.60 6.95
N LEU A 87 5.61 -1.03 6.79
CA LEU A 87 6.40 -1.59 7.89
C LEU A 87 6.68 -0.55 8.98
N ILE A 88 6.94 0.70 8.60
CA ILE A 88 7.08 1.82 9.54
C ILE A 88 5.75 2.05 10.27
N LEU A 89 4.63 2.10 9.54
CA LEU A 89 3.31 2.29 10.14
C LEU A 89 3.00 1.15 11.12
N LEU A 90 3.22 -0.11 10.73
CA LEU A 90 3.08 -1.27 11.59
C LEU A 90 3.93 -1.14 12.86
N ALA A 91 5.21 -0.79 12.73
CA ALA A 91 6.08 -0.63 13.88
C ALA A 91 5.58 0.48 14.83
N VAL A 92 5.21 1.65 14.31
CA VAL A 92 4.73 2.78 15.12
C VAL A 92 3.40 2.44 15.81
N THR A 93 2.45 1.87 15.08
CA THR A 93 1.14 1.45 15.63
C THR A 93 1.29 0.34 16.67
N THR A 94 2.20 -0.62 16.45
CA THR A 94 2.50 -1.69 17.43
C THR A 94 3.06 -1.09 18.71
N LEU A 95 4.01 -0.15 18.60
CA LEU A 95 4.55 0.57 19.76
C LEU A 95 3.46 1.36 20.48
N ALA A 96 2.56 2.03 19.75
CA ALA A 96 1.43 2.74 20.34
C ALA A 96 0.54 1.78 21.15
N VAL A 97 0.08 0.67 20.56
CA VAL A 97 -0.75 -0.34 21.26
C VAL A 97 -0.01 -0.95 22.46
N ALA A 98 1.29 -1.18 22.36
CA ALA A 98 2.06 -1.81 23.44
C ALA A 98 2.31 -0.88 24.64
N PHE A 99 2.49 0.42 24.41
CA PHE A 99 2.94 1.36 25.45
C PHE A 99 1.88 2.35 25.93
N THR A 100 0.71 2.42 25.29
CA THR A 100 -0.31 3.41 25.64
C THR A 100 -1.69 2.77 25.80
N ALA A 101 -2.39 3.13 26.88
CA ALA A 101 -3.71 2.58 27.19
C ALA A 101 -4.84 3.08 26.26
N THR A 102 -4.55 4.13 25.48
CA THR A 102 -5.48 4.74 24.53
C THR A 102 -5.67 3.87 23.28
N TYR A 103 -4.61 3.20 22.82
CA TYR A 103 -4.64 2.38 21.62
C TYR A 103 -4.87 0.91 21.98
N ARG A 104 -5.70 0.22 21.20
CA ARG A 104 -6.09 -1.16 21.45
C ARG A 104 -5.98 -1.99 20.18
N PHE A 105 -6.08 -3.31 20.34
CA PHE A 105 -6.21 -4.22 19.22
C PHE A 105 -7.62 -4.09 18.64
N ASP A 106 -7.77 -3.18 17.68
CA ASP A 106 -9.02 -2.86 17.00
C ASP A 106 -9.01 -3.34 15.53
N PRO A 107 -10.15 -3.28 14.82
CA PRO A 107 -10.21 -3.70 13.42
C PRO A 107 -9.25 -2.93 12.49
N VAL A 108 -9.01 -1.65 12.77
CA VAL A 108 -8.08 -0.81 11.99
C VAL A 108 -6.65 -1.28 12.17
N TYR A 109 -6.23 -1.61 13.39
CA TYR A 109 -4.93 -2.19 13.69
C TYR A 109 -4.76 -3.56 13.02
N HIS A 110 -5.80 -4.39 13.05
CA HIS A 110 -5.80 -5.67 12.33
C HIS A 110 -5.61 -5.48 10.81
N LEU A 111 -6.28 -4.48 10.24
CA LEU A 111 -6.12 -4.08 8.83
C LEU A 111 -4.69 -3.61 8.54
N ILE A 112 -4.06 -2.84 9.44
CA ILE A 112 -2.67 -2.38 9.30
C ILE A 112 -1.71 -3.57 9.32
N ILE A 113 -1.88 -4.52 10.25
CA ILE A 113 -1.06 -5.74 10.29
C ILE A 113 -1.19 -6.51 8.98
N SER A 114 -2.43 -6.78 8.55
CA SER A 114 -2.73 -7.60 7.37
C SER A 114 -2.14 -6.98 6.09
N ASN A 115 -2.37 -5.68 5.87
CA ASN A 115 -1.84 -4.98 4.71
C ASN A 115 -0.32 -4.84 4.74
N SER A 116 0.28 -4.66 5.92
CA SER A 116 1.74 -4.62 6.06
C SER A 116 2.38 -5.95 5.70
N LEU A 117 1.87 -7.05 6.23
CA LEU A 117 2.36 -8.39 5.93
C LEU A 117 2.15 -8.74 4.45
N ALA A 118 0.96 -8.48 3.91
CA ALA A 118 0.67 -8.72 2.50
C ALA A 118 1.59 -7.90 1.58
N SER A 119 1.79 -6.61 1.87
CA SER A 119 2.70 -5.76 1.11
C SER A 119 4.15 -6.25 1.15
N PHE A 120 4.59 -6.76 2.31
CA PHE A 120 5.92 -7.35 2.48
C PHE A 120 6.08 -8.65 1.68
N ILE A 121 5.07 -9.53 1.69
CA ILE A 121 5.07 -10.76 0.89
C ILE A 121 5.11 -10.45 -0.61
N ILE A 122 4.29 -9.49 -1.08
CA ILE A 122 4.30 -9.04 -2.49
C ILE A 122 5.70 -8.57 -2.88
N PHE A 123 6.35 -7.80 -2.02
CA PHE A 123 7.71 -7.32 -2.25
C PHE A 123 8.76 -8.43 -2.27
N LEU A 124 8.70 -9.38 -1.34
CA LEU A 124 9.59 -10.54 -1.36
C LEU A 124 9.43 -11.32 -2.67
N GLY A 125 8.18 -11.57 -3.09
CA GLY A 125 7.88 -12.22 -4.37
C GLY A 125 8.49 -11.48 -5.57
N SER A 126 8.45 -10.14 -5.56
CA SER A 126 9.06 -9.33 -6.62
C SER A 126 10.59 -9.37 -6.62
N ARG A 127 11.23 -9.65 -5.49
CA ARG A 127 12.69 -9.72 -5.33
C ARG A 127 13.28 -11.09 -5.64
N ILE A 128 12.52 -12.17 -5.43
CA ILE A 128 12.98 -13.55 -5.65
C ILE A 128 13.25 -13.83 -7.14
N HIS A 129 12.60 -13.10 -8.04
CA HIS A 129 12.83 -13.26 -9.48
C HIS A 129 14.11 -12.50 -9.91
N ARG A 130 15.28 -13.12 -9.70
CA ARG A 130 16.52 -12.70 -10.37
C ARG A 130 16.46 -13.11 -11.85
N PRO A 131 16.84 -12.22 -12.79
CA PRO A 131 17.10 -12.61 -14.17
C PRO A 131 18.29 -13.57 -14.26
#